data_AF-G1VSP4-F1
#
_entry.id   AF-G1VSP4-F1
#
_cell.length_a   1.000
_cell.length_b   1.000
_cell.length_c   1.000
_cell.angle_alpha   90.00
_cell.angle_beta   90.00
_cell.angle_gamma   90.00
#
_symmetry.space_group_name_H-M   'P 1'
#
loop_
_entity.id
_entity.type
_entity.pdbx_description
1 polymer ?
#
loop_
_entity_poly.entity_id
_entity_poly.type
_entity_poly.pdbx_seq_one_letter_code
_entity_poly.pdbx_strand_id
1 'polypeptide(L)'
;MNKLQGKDLINVGIFTAIYFVVMMAIAMLGFIPIFLPLLIVLVPLIGGIVMMLYYSKVQKFGMVSLTGLICGILMLLTGMGYWSIITGAVFGVLADLVLKSGDYKSAKKGIISHGVFSMWIIGNYIPIVATRDSYYQQLISGYGQEYADSIMSYISAYTLPLLLIAGFVCGVIGGVIGQKIFKKHFKRAGIA
;
A
#
# COMPACT_ATOMS: atom_id res chain seq x y z
N MET A 1 -22.62 9.74 13.12
CA MET A 1 -21.42 9.63 12.26
C MET A 1 -20.82 11.01 12.10
N ASN A 2 -19.58 11.24 12.54
CA ASN A 2 -18.90 12.53 12.31
C ASN A 2 -18.65 12.72 10.82
N LYS A 3 -19.24 13.76 10.21
CA LYS A 3 -19.03 14.07 8.79
C LYS A 3 -17.55 14.40 8.53
N LEU A 4 -17.03 13.97 7.37
CA LEU A 4 -15.72 14.39 6.88
C LEU A 4 -15.74 15.90 6.67
N GLN A 5 -14.77 16.61 7.24
CA GLN A 5 -14.62 18.05 7.05
C GLN A 5 -13.58 18.33 5.97
N GLY A 6 -13.61 19.51 5.35
CA GLY A 6 -12.64 19.87 4.30
C GLY A 6 -11.18 19.71 4.74
N LYS A 7 -10.87 20.03 6.01
CA LYS A 7 -9.53 19.80 6.59
C LYS A 7 -9.10 18.33 6.59
N ASP A 8 -10.04 17.39 6.75
CA ASP A 8 -9.74 15.97 6.77
C ASP A 8 -9.42 15.48 5.35
N LEU A 9 -10.15 16.00 4.35
CA LEU A 9 -9.89 15.73 2.94
C LEU A 9 -8.53 16.29 2.49
N ILE A 10 -8.14 17.47 2.97
CA ILE A 10 -6.80 18.03 2.72
C ILE A 10 -5.73 17.11 3.30
N ASN A 11 -5.89 16.65 4.55
CA ASN A 11 -4.97 15.69 5.15
C ASN A 11 -4.89 14.39 4.36
N VAL A 12 -6.05 13.83 3.93
CA VAL A 12 -6.08 12.64 3.07
C VAL A 12 -5.25 12.88 1.82
N GLY A 13 -5.44 14.01 1.12
CA GLY A 13 -4.67 14.35 -0.07
C GLY A 13 -3.17 14.42 0.19
N ILE A 14 -2.75 15.16 1.21
CA ILE A 14 -1.32 15.33 1.56
C ILE A 14 -0.67 14.00 1.92
N PHE A 15 -1.28 13.22 2.82
CA PHE A 15 -0.70 11.95 3.24
C PHE A 15 -0.72 10.90 2.14
N THR A 16 -1.75 10.90 1.30
CA THR A 16 -1.80 10.02 0.11
C THR A 16 -0.70 10.40 -0.88
N ALA A 17 -0.45 11.68 -1.11
CA ALA A 17 0.64 12.14 -1.97
C ALA A 17 2.01 11.74 -1.41
N ILE A 18 2.26 11.94 -0.11
CA ILE A 18 3.52 11.51 0.54
C ILE A 18 3.69 10.00 0.43
N TYR A 19 2.64 9.23 0.75
CA TYR A 19 2.67 7.77 0.66
C TYR A 19 2.95 7.31 -0.78
N PHE A 20 2.33 7.96 -1.77
CA PHE A 20 2.52 7.66 -3.17
C PHE A 20 3.95 7.96 -3.64
N VAL A 21 4.52 9.10 -3.26
CA VAL A 21 5.92 9.46 -3.58
C VAL A 21 6.89 8.44 -2.98
N VAL A 22 6.69 8.05 -1.72
CA VAL A 22 7.49 6.99 -1.07
C VAL A 22 7.35 5.67 -1.82
N MET A 23 6.13 5.30 -2.20
CA MET A 23 5.88 4.10 -2.99
C MET A 23 6.60 4.15 -4.35
N MET A 24 6.54 5.28 -5.06
CA MET A 24 7.24 5.45 -6.35
C MET A 24 8.75 5.34 -6.19
N ALA A 25 9.35 5.96 -5.16
CA ALA A 25 10.78 5.86 -4.90
C ALA A 25 11.23 4.40 -4.66
N ILE A 26 10.41 3.61 -3.96
CA ILE A 26 10.68 2.19 -3.72
C ILE A 26 10.43 1.37 -5.00
N ALA A 27 9.40 1.71 -5.77
CA ALA A 27 9.06 1.05 -7.03
C ALA A 27 10.18 1.17 -8.08
N MET A 28 10.99 2.24 -8.02
CA MET A 28 12.21 2.35 -8.84
C MET A 28 13.21 1.22 -8.56
N LEU A 29 13.20 0.58 -7.39
CA LEU A 29 14.05 -0.61 -7.17
C LEU A 29 13.59 -1.81 -8.02
N GLY A 30 12.35 -1.78 -8.51
CA GLY A 30 11.78 -2.80 -9.39
C GLY A 30 12.48 -2.94 -10.75
N PHE A 31 13.38 -2.03 -11.15
CA PHE A 31 14.25 -2.23 -12.32
C PHE A 31 15.11 -3.49 -12.21
N ILE A 32 15.31 -4.02 -11.00
CA ILE A 32 15.99 -5.29 -10.76
C ILE A 32 14.91 -6.38 -10.51
N PRO A 33 14.88 -7.49 -11.27
CA PRO A 33 13.80 -8.48 -11.22
C PRO A 33 13.47 -9.03 -9.82
N ILE A 34 14.50 -9.29 -9.00
CA ILE A 34 14.34 -9.82 -7.64
C ILE A 34 13.64 -8.83 -6.70
N PHE A 35 13.75 -7.53 -6.97
CA PHE A 35 13.13 -6.50 -6.15
C PHE A 35 11.63 -6.38 -6.42
N LEU A 36 11.13 -6.81 -7.58
CA LEU A 36 9.71 -6.74 -7.92
C LEU A 36 8.82 -7.50 -6.93
N PRO A 37 9.07 -8.77 -6.56
CA PRO A 37 8.35 -9.43 -5.46
C PRO A 37 8.68 -8.81 -4.09
N LEU A 38 9.88 -8.25 -3.88
CA LEU A 38 10.22 -7.55 -2.63
C LEU A 38 9.51 -6.21 -2.46
N LEU A 39 8.94 -5.61 -3.51
CA LEU A 39 8.18 -4.36 -3.39
C LEU A 39 6.98 -4.53 -2.46
N ILE A 40 6.33 -5.70 -2.46
CA ILE A 40 5.22 -6.00 -1.54
C ILE A 40 5.66 -6.05 -0.07
N VAL A 41 6.97 -6.14 0.19
CA VAL A 41 7.56 -6.11 1.54
C VAL A 41 8.07 -4.70 1.86
N LEU A 42 8.83 -4.09 0.95
CA LEU A 42 9.48 -2.80 1.19
C LEU A 42 8.49 -1.63 1.25
N VAL A 43 7.48 -1.60 0.38
CA VAL A 43 6.48 -0.53 0.35
C VAL A 43 5.69 -0.48 1.66
N PRO A 44 5.14 -1.58 2.19
CA PRO A 44 4.47 -1.57 3.50
C PRO A 44 5.37 -1.20 4.67
N LEU A 45 6.64 -1.62 4.64
CA LEU A 45 7.59 -1.34 5.72
C LEU A 45 7.86 0.16 5.87
N ILE A 46 8.20 0.83 4.76
CA ILE A 46 8.51 2.27 4.77
C ILE A 46 7.21 3.08 4.82
N GLY A 47 6.20 2.67 4.05
CA GLY A 47 4.88 3.29 4.03
C GLY A 47 4.16 3.24 5.38
N GLY A 48 4.51 2.29 6.26
CA GLY A 48 3.99 2.20 7.62
C GLY A 48 4.29 3.42 8.48
N ILE A 49 5.41 4.12 8.25
CA ILE A 49 5.73 5.36 8.97
C ILE A 49 4.73 6.46 8.58
N VAL A 50 4.50 6.63 7.28
CA VAL A 50 3.57 7.62 6.73
C VAL A 50 2.15 7.32 7.18
N MET A 51 1.72 6.07 7.10
CA MET A 51 0.37 5.65 7.49
C MET A 51 0.11 5.81 9.00
N MET A 52 1.11 5.58 9.86
CA MET A 52 0.95 5.82 11.30
C MET A 52 0.82 7.30 11.64
N LEU A 53 1.57 8.17 10.94
CA LEU A 53 1.40 9.61 11.06
C LEU A 53 0.03 10.05 10.53
N TYR A 54 -0.42 9.49 9.42
CA TYR A 54 -1.74 9.73 8.86
C TYR A 54 -2.86 9.37 9.84
N TYR A 55 -2.84 8.17 10.43
CA TYR A 55 -3.85 7.73 11.40
C TYR A 55 -3.89 8.58 12.68
N SER A 56 -2.81 9.29 13.02
CA SER A 56 -2.81 10.24 14.14
C SER A 56 -3.57 11.53 13.83
N LYS A 57 -3.67 11.91 12.55
CA LYS A 57 -4.27 13.17 12.11
C LYS A 57 -5.73 13.02 11.71
N VAL A 58 -6.13 11.83 11.30
CA VAL A 58 -7.41 11.60 10.67
C VAL A 58 -8.05 10.41 11.39
N GLN A 59 -9.20 10.63 12.04
CA GLN A 59 -9.85 9.70 12.99
C GLN A 59 -11.34 9.47 12.67
N LYS A 60 -11.69 9.42 11.39
CA LYS A 60 -13.05 9.25 10.87
C LYS A 60 -13.12 8.10 9.87
N PHE A 61 -14.31 7.57 9.65
CA PHE A 61 -14.49 6.51 8.67
C PHE A 61 -14.43 7.07 7.25
N GLY A 62 -13.81 6.33 6.32
CA GLY A 62 -13.75 6.65 4.89
C GLY A 62 -12.43 7.28 4.43
N MET A 63 -11.50 7.58 5.34
CA MET A 63 -10.28 8.31 4.99
C MET A 63 -9.25 7.34 4.40
N VAL A 64 -9.12 6.13 4.95
CA VAL A 64 -8.23 5.11 4.39
C VAL A 64 -8.82 4.52 3.11
N SER A 65 -10.15 4.38 3.04
CA SER A 65 -10.86 4.03 1.81
C SER A 65 -10.59 5.03 0.69
N LEU A 66 -10.63 6.33 1.00
CA LEU A 66 -10.34 7.38 0.03
C LEU A 66 -8.87 7.36 -0.40
N THR A 67 -7.93 7.16 0.53
CA THR A 67 -6.51 6.95 0.20
C THR A 67 -6.33 5.75 -0.73
N GLY A 68 -6.96 4.60 -0.43
CA GLY A 68 -6.90 3.40 -1.26
C GLY A 68 -7.48 3.62 -2.65
N LEU A 69 -8.60 4.35 -2.75
CA LEU A 69 -9.21 4.71 -4.03
C LEU A 69 -8.33 5.65 -4.84
N ILE A 70 -7.79 6.70 -4.23
CA ILE A 70 -6.87 7.64 -4.90
C ILE A 70 -5.62 6.90 -5.37
N CYS A 71 -5.01 6.07 -4.52
CA CYS A 71 -3.88 5.23 -4.91
C CYS A 71 -4.22 4.31 -6.08
N GLY A 72 -5.38 3.64 -6.05
CA GLY A 72 -5.84 2.80 -7.15
C GLY A 72 -6.00 3.56 -8.47
N ILE A 73 -6.60 4.76 -8.43
CA ILE A 73 -6.76 5.62 -9.61
C ILE A 73 -5.39 6.07 -10.13
N LEU A 74 -4.48 6.48 -9.24
CA LEU A 74 -3.11 6.84 -9.64
C LEU A 74 -2.38 5.66 -10.28
N MET A 75 -2.58 4.44 -9.77
CA MET A 75 -1.97 3.22 -10.34
C MET A 75 -2.52 2.93 -11.74
N LEU A 76 -3.82 3.15 -11.97
CA LEU A 76 -4.41 3.08 -13.31
C LEU A 76 -3.78 4.11 -14.25
N LEU A 77 -3.60 5.36 -13.80
CA LEU A 77 -2.95 6.42 -14.59
C LEU A 77 -1.48 6.11 -14.91
N THR A 78 -0.79 5.39 -14.03
CA THR A 78 0.58 4.90 -14.27
C THR A 78 0.65 3.66 -15.17
N GLY A 79 -0.49 3.12 -15.62
CA GLY A 79 -0.53 1.98 -16.54
C GLY A 79 -0.54 0.59 -15.89
N MET A 80 -0.66 0.48 -14.55
CA MET A 80 -0.67 -0.81 -13.84
C MET A 80 -2.03 -1.53 -13.82
N GLY A 81 -3.02 -1.00 -14.54
CA GLY A 81 -4.33 -1.62 -14.74
C GLY A 81 -5.37 -1.30 -13.67
N TYR A 82 -6.63 -1.70 -13.92
CA TYR A 82 -7.77 -1.37 -13.07
C TYR A 82 -7.87 -2.26 -11.81
N TRP A 83 -7.13 -3.37 -11.75
CA TRP A 83 -7.12 -4.28 -10.59
C TRP A 83 -6.74 -3.57 -9.29
N SER A 84 -5.79 -2.61 -9.36
CA SER A 84 -5.35 -1.80 -8.23
C SER A 84 -6.45 -0.87 -7.68
N ILE A 85 -7.46 -0.50 -8.48
CA ILE A 85 -8.64 0.25 -8.00
C ILE A 85 -9.52 -0.67 -7.15
N ILE A 86 -9.78 -1.88 -7.63
CA ILE A 86 -10.64 -2.85 -6.94
C ILE A 86 -10.00 -3.25 -5.61
N THR A 87 -8.72 -3.67 -5.63
CA THR A 87 -8.01 -4.06 -4.40
C THR A 87 -7.81 -2.85 -3.48
N GLY A 88 -7.47 -1.67 -4.01
CA GLY A 88 -7.36 -0.42 -3.26
C GLY A 88 -8.64 -0.06 -2.51
N ALA A 89 -9.79 -0.15 -3.18
CA ALA A 89 -11.09 0.11 -2.56
C ALA A 89 -11.45 -0.94 -1.51
N VAL A 90 -11.32 -2.24 -1.83
CA VAL A 90 -11.67 -3.33 -0.91
C VAL A 90 -10.81 -3.30 0.34
N PHE A 91 -9.49 -3.27 0.19
CA PHE A 91 -8.57 -3.25 1.34
C PHE A 91 -8.58 -1.90 2.07
N GLY A 92 -8.86 -0.79 1.38
CA GLY A 92 -9.09 0.51 1.99
C GLY A 92 -10.30 0.51 2.94
N VAL A 93 -11.43 -0.06 2.50
CA VAL A 93 -12.64 -0.21 3.32
C VAL A 93 -12.40 -1.15 4.49
N LEU A 94 -11.73 -2.29 4.26
CA LEU A 94 -11.39 -3.22 5.33
C LEU A 94 -10.48 -2.58 6.39
N ALA A 95 -9.48 -1.80 5.96
CA ALA A 95 -8.60 -1.05 6.85
C ALA A 95 -9.39 -0.02 7.69
N ASP A 96 -10.29 0.75 7.05
CA ASP A 96 -11.16 1.70 7.76
C ASP A 96 -12.07 0.99 8.79
N LEU A 97 -12.59 -0.20 8.48
CA LEU A 97 -13.38 -0.99 9.44
C LEU A 97 -12.53 -1.44 10.63
N VAL A 98 -11.28 -1.84 10.41
CA VAL A 98 -10.35 -2.20 11.50
C VAL A 98 -10.07 -0.98 12.38
N LEU A 99 -9.82 0.20 11.81
CA LEU A 99 -9.64 1.44 12.58
C LEU A 99 -10.89 1.82 13.38
N LYS A 100 -12.07 1.72 12.75
CA LYS A 100 -13.36 1.96 13.39
C LYS A 100 -13.57 1.02 14.58
N SER A 101 -13.17 -0.25 14.48
CA SER A 101 -13.26 -1.21 15.60
C SER A 101 -12.36 -0.87 16.79
N GLY A 102 -11.42 0.05 16.63
CA GLY A 102 -10.55 0.55 17.70
C GLY A 102 -10.82 2.01 18.07
N ASP A 103 -11.96 2.55 17.68
CA ASP A 103 -12.35 3.97 17.83
C ASP A 103 -11.26 4.95 17.38
N TYR A 104 -10.43 4.55 16.40
CA TYR A 104 -9.28 5.31 15.91
C TYR A 104 -8.22 5.68 16.98
N LYS A 105 -8.35 5.16 18.20
CA LYS A 105 -7.45 5.44 19.34
C LYS A 105 -6.47 4.30 19.60
N SER A 106 -6.85 3.08 19.23
CA SER A 106 -6.02 1.89 19.48
C SER A 106 -4.86 1.78 18.49
N ALA A 107 -3.64 1.99 18.98
CA ALA A 107 -2.41 1.79 18.21
C ALA A 107 -2.32 0.36 17.61
N LYS A 108 -2.78 -0.67 18.35
CA LYS A 108 -2.80 -2.05 17.84
C LYS A 108 -3.71 -2.19 16.62
N LYS A 109 -4.89 -1.55 16.65
CA LYS A 109 -5.83 -1.55 15.52
C LYS A 109 -5.31 -0.72 14.36
N GLY A 110 -4.60 0.38 14.62
CA GLY A 110 -3.85 1.11 13.58
C GLY A 110 -2.84 0.22 12.85
N ILE A 111 -2.03 -0.54 13.61
CA ILE A 111 -1.04 -1.48 13.04
C ILE A 111 -1.71 -2.55 12.17
N ILE A 112 -2.77 -3.19 12.68
CA ILE A 112 -3.51 -4.21 11.92
C ILE A 112 -4.15 -3.58 10.68
N SER A 113 -4.71 -2.38 10.79
CA SER A 113 -5.28 -1.64 9.66
C SER A 113 -4.23 -1.37 8.59
N HIS A 114 -3.01 -1.00 8.96
CA HIS A 114 -1.91 -0.84 7.99
C HIS A 114 -1.54 -2.17 7.33
N GLY A 115 -1.50 -3.27 8.09
CA GLY A 115 -1.33 -4.61 7.52
C GLY A 115 -2.41 -4.96 6.50
N VAL A 116 -3.67 -4.70 6.84
CA VAL A 116 -4.82 -4.93 5.94
C VAL A 116 -4.74 -4.04 4.70
N PHE A 117 -4.45 -2.76 4.89
CA PHE A 117 -4.29 -1.82 3.79
C PHE A 117 -3.20 -2.33 2.86
N SER A 118 -2.02 -2.68 3.36
CA SER A 118 -0.85 -3.12 2.58
C SER A 118 -1.12 -4.27 1.60
N MET A 119 -2.16 -5.08 1.82
CA MET A 119 -2.58 -6.11 0.87
C MET A 119 -3.09 -5.53 -0.45
N TRP A 120 -3.47 -4.25 -0.52
CA TRP A 120 -3.94 -3.58 -1.74
C TRP A 120 -2.92 -3.67 -2.88
N ILE A 121 -1.62 -3.71 -2.55
CA ILE A 121 -0.50 -3.80 -3.49
C ILE A 121 -0.61 -5.06 -4.36
N ILE A 122 -1.28 -6.12 -3.88
CA ILE A 122 -1.54 -7.34 -4.67
C ILE A 122 -2.22 -7.03 -6.00
N GLY A 123 -2.99 -5.93 -6.08
CA GLY A 123 -3.64 -5.46 -7.30
C GLY A 123 -2.67 -5.26 -8.46
N ASN A 124 -1.42 -4.86 -8.18
CA ASN A 124 -0.38 -4.69 -9.21
C ASN A 124 0.22 -6.02 -9.68
N TYR A 125 0.04 -7.10 -8.92
CA TYR A 125 0.55 -8.44 -9.24
C TYR A 125 -0.49 -9.32 -9.94
N ILE A 126 -1.78 -9.01 -9.80
CA ILE A 126 -2.87 -9.75 -10.47
C ILE A 126 -2.67 -9.80 -12.00
N PRO A 127 -2.36 -8.70 -12.71
CA PRO A 127 -2.11 -8.73 -14.15
C PRO A 127 -0.98 -9.68 -14.59
N ILE A 128 0.02 -9.91 -13.73
CA ILE A 128 1.16 -10.79 -14.01
C ILE A 128 0.72 -12.25 -14.18
N VAL A 129 -0.40 -12.62 -13.55
CA VAL A 129 -0.97 -13.96 -13.63
C VAL A 129 -2.21 -14.01 -14.51
N ALA A 130 -3.14 -13.06 -14.35
CA ALA A 130 -4.40 -13.02 -15.08
C ALA A 130 -4.23 -12.65 -16.57
N THR A 131 -3.26 -11.79 -16.87
CA THR A 131 -2.96 -11.32 -18.23
C THR A 131 -1.48 -11.55 -18.53
N ARG A 132 -1.01 -12.76 -18.20
CA ARG A 132 0.42 -13.13 -18.19
C ARG A 132 1.10 -12.91 -19.53
N ASP A 133 0.48 -13.32 -20.63
CA ASP A 133 1.07 -13.22 -21.97
C ASP A 133 1.25 -11.75 -22.40
N SER A 134 0.21 -10.92 -22.22
CA SER A 134 0.30 -9.49 -22.54
C SER A 134 1.28 -8.75 -21.61
N TYR A 135 1.33 -9.13 -20.33
CA TYR A 135 2.28 -8.55 -19.39
C TYR A 135 3.72 -8.96 -19.72
N TYR A 136 3.94 -10.21 -20.10
CA TYR A 136 5.23 -10.72 -20.58
C TYR A 136 5.72 -9.95 -21.81
N GLN A 137 4.85 -9.71 -22.80
CA GLN A 137 5.20 -8.90 -23.98
C GLN A 137 5.52 -7.44 -23.64
N GLN A 138 4.79 -6.84 -22.69
CA GLN A 138 5.11 -5.52 -22.17
C GLN A 138 6.48 -5.49 -21.47
N LEU A 139 6.78 -6.50 -20.66
CA LEU A 139 8.08 -6.63 -20.00
C LEU A 139 9.21 -6.80 -21.00
N ILE A 140 9.05 -7.62 -22.04
CA ILE A 140 10.06 -7.76 -23.10
C ILE A 140 10.31 -6.40 -23.77
N SER A 141 9.24 -5.70 -24.13
CA SER A 141 9.33 -4.41 -24.84
C SER A 141 9.98 -3.31 -23.99
N GLY A 142 9.77 -3.32 -22.67
CA GLY A 142 10.28 -2.29 -21.76
C GLY A 142 11.62 -2.59 -21.09
N TYR A 143 11.86 -3.86 -20.73
CA TYR A 143 12.97 -4.28 -19.86
C TYR A 143 13.83 -5.40 -20.45
N GLY A 144 13.42 -6.00 -21.57
CA GLY A 144 14.13 -7.09 -22.23
C GLY A 144 13.70 -8.48 -21.76
N GLN A 145 14.15 -9.49 -22.50
CA GLN A 145 13.70 -10.87 -22.36
C GLN A 145 14.15 -11.50 -21.03
N GLU A 146 15.42 -11.32 -20.63
CA GLU A 146 15.95 -11.88 -19.37
C GLU A 146 15.19 -11.37 -18.14
N TYR A 147 14.80 -10.10 -18.16
CA TYR A 147 13.99 -9.51 -17.09
C TYR A 147 12.60 -10.15 -17.06
N ALA A 148 11.96 -10.24 -18.22
CA ALA A 148 10.62 -10.82 -18.35
C ALA A 148 10.60 -12.29 -17.88
N ASP A 149 11.57 -13.10 -18.32
CA ASP A 149 11.73 -14.50 -17.92
C ASP A 149 11.94 -14.65 -16.41
N SER A 150 12.78 -13.79 -15.82
CA SER A 150 13.00 -13.76 -14.38
C SER A 150 11.70 -13.49 -13.61
N ILE A 151 10.94 -12.46 -14.01
CA ILE A 151 9.65 -12.14 -13.35
C ILE A 151 8.65 -13.27 -13.49
N MET A 152 8.58 -13.90 -14.67
CA MET A 152 7.70 -15.04 -14.91
C MET A 152 8.10 -16.25 -14.06
N SER A 153 9.40 -16.45 -13.82
CA SER A 153 9.87 -17.52 -12.93
C SER A 153 9.52 -17.27 -11.46
N TYR A 154 9.54 -16.00 -11.01
CA TYR A 154 9.29 -15.64 -9.61
C TYR A 154 7.81 -15.51 -9.27
N ILE A 155 6.97 -15.12 -10.23
CA ILE A 155 5.58 -14.76 -9.98
C ILE A 155 4.65 -15.69 -10.75
N SER A 156 3.92 -16.53 -10.01
CA SER A 156 2.92 -17.45 -10.50
C SER A 156 1.62 -17.33 -9.69
N ALA A 157 0.57 -18.05 -10.10
CA ALA A 157 -0.68 -18.10 -9.35
C ALA A 157 -0.49 -18.60 -7.91
N TYR A 158 0.49 -19.48 -7.66
CA TYR A 158 0.80 -20.02 -6.34
C TYR A 158 1.54 -19.03 -5.45
N THR A 159 2.34 -18.13 -6.03
CA THR A 159 3.08 -17.13 -5.26
C THR A 159 2.21 -15.93 -4.88
N LEU A 160 1.09 -15.69 -5.57
CA LEU A 160 0.18 -14.58 -5.26
C LEU A 160 -0.37 -14.61 -3.82
N PRO A 161 -0.93 -15.74 -3.33
CA PRO A 161 -1.36 -15.87 -1.93
C PRO A 161 -0.19 -15.71 -0.95
N LEU A 162 0.99 -16.24 -1.28
CA LEU A 162 2.21 -16.10 -0.47
C LEU A 162 2.65 -14.64 -0.36
N LEU A 163 2.65 -13.91 -1.47
CA LEU A 163 2.96 -12.47 -1.51
C LEU A 163 1.93 -11.68 -0.72
N LEU A 164 0.64 -12.02 -0.80
CA LEU A 164 -0.41 -11.37 -0.02
C LEU A 164 -0.20 -11.56 1.50
N ILE A 165 0.13 -12.79 1.94
CA ILE A 165 0.47 -13.07 3.34
C ILE A 165 1.73 -12.31 3.75
N ALA A 166 2.77 -12.32 2.91
CA ALA A 166 4.01 -11.60 3.17
C ALA A 166 3.77 -10.08 3.29
N GLY A 167 2.96 -9.50 2.40
CA GLY A 167 2.58 -8.09 2.42
C GLY A 167 1.77 -7.73 3.67
N PHE A 168 0.87 -8.60 4.12
CA PHE A 168 0.16 -8.42 5.38
C PHE A 168 1.12 -8.42 6.58
N VAL A 169 1.99 -9.44 6.69
CA VAL A 169 2.96 -9.56 7.79
C VAL A 169 3.93 -8.38 7.80
N CYS A 170 4.46 -8.00 6.64
CA CYS A 170 5.37 -6.87 6.50
C CYS A 170 4.67 -5.54 6.73
N GLY A 171 3.40 -5.40 6.35
CA GLY A 171 2.57 -4.26 6.72
C GLY A 171 2.36 -4.16 8.22
N VAL A 172 2.09 -5.26 8.92
CA VAL A 172 2.03 -5.26 10.39
C VAL A 172 3.37 -4.83 11.00
N ILE A 173 4.50 -5.38 10.52
CA ILE A 173 5.84 -5.01 10.98
C ILE A 173 6.13 -3.53 10.71
N GLY A 174 5.85 -3.05 9.50
CA GLY A 174 6.00 -1.65 9.10
C GLY A 174 5.15 -0.72 9.94
N GLY A 175 3.94 -1.15 10.28
CA GLY A 175 3.06 -0.46 11.21
C GLY A 175 3.65 -0.37 12.62
N VAL A 176 4.23 -1.46 13.14
CA VAL A 176 4.91 -1.46 14.45
C VAL A 176 6.10 -0.49 14.46
N ILE A 177 6.93 -0.53 13.40
CA ILE A 177 8.09 0.36 13.24
C ILE A 177 7.61 1.81 13.17
N GLY A 178 6.64 2.11 12.30
CA GLY A 178 6.03 3.43 12.16
C GLY A 178 5.46 3.93 13.48
N GLN A 179 4.79 3.07 14.24
CA GLN A 179 4.21 3.42 15.54
C GLN A 179 5.28 3.74 16.59
N LYS A 180 6.42 3.02 16.59
CA LYS A 180 7.56 3.30 17.47
C LYS A 180 8.23 4.63 17.13
N ILE A 181 8.49 4.88 15.84
CA ILE A 181 9.08 6.13 15.35
C ILE A 181 8.15 7.31 15.66
N PHE A 182 6.84 7.14 15.41
CA PHE A 182 5.82 8.13 15.74
C PHE A 182 5.85 8.53 17.22
N LYS A 183 5.88 7.54 18.14
CA LYS A 183 5.96 7.82 19.57
C LYS A 183 7.26 8.49 19.98
N LYS A 184 8.40 8.10 19.37
CA LYS A 184 9.73 8.58 19.76
C LYS A 184 10.02 9.99 19.26
N HIS A 185 9.65 10.30 18.02
CA HIS A 185 10.03 11.55 17.34
C HIS A 185 8.86 12.51 17.17
N PHE A 186 7.70 12.04 16.71
CA PHE A 186 6.60 12.92 16.30
C PHE A 186 5.72 13.38 17.47
N LYS A 187 5.35 12.46 18.37
CA LYS A 187 4.61 12.81 19.60
C LYS A 187 5.45 13.72 20.51
N ARG A 188 6.78 13.53 20.52
CA ARG A 188 7.70 14.34 21.31
C ARG A 188 7.93 15.74 20.73
N ALA A 189 7.75 15.88 19.41
CA ALA A 189 7.86 17.16 18.70
C ALA A 189 6.56 17.97 18.68
N GLY A 190 5.49 17.53 19.35
CA GLY A 190 4.20 18.24 19.38
C GLY A 190 3.45 18.25 18.04
N ILE A 191 3.89 17.43 17.07
CA ILE A 191 3.25 17.31 15.76
C ILE A 191 1.95 16.49 15.87
N ALA A 192 1.69 15.84 17.02
CA ALA A 192 0.43 15.14 17.32
C ALA A 192 0.11 15.20 18.82
#